data_AF-A0A9N9WH72-F1
#
_entry.id   AF-A0A9N9WH72-F1
#
_cell.length_a   1.000
_cell.length_b   1.000
_cell.length_c   1.000
_cell.angle_alpha   90.00
_cell.angle_beta   90.00
_cell.angle_gamma   90.00
#
_symmetry.space_group_name_H-M   'P 1'
#
loop_
_entity.id
_entity.type
_entity.pdbx_description
1 polymer ?
#
loop_
_entity_poly.entity_id
_entity_poly.type
_entity_poly.pdbx_seq_one_letter_code
_entity_poly.pdbx_strand_id
1 'polypeptide(L)'
;MEINIVPVEGNTARKKIRNKSQWKRNVKRRERSATATRKYVPSDLNIKKMWKMYQTNQQDESLKVKECYFRNIFVKHYNIGFKTPGTDVCSKCLELTEKLKAEKNDAAKVQLMTTLRIHKLKAKMFYTYLREHDKNTFTISFDCQKNQVLPKVADQAAYYSRQLYIYNFTVVIGTSTNKFPKEKVRIYTWTENVYGKSSNEIASAVFHLLSNTNLEGKNKIRIMADGCGSQNKNSTMIAMCAFWLTTSAPKEIKIVELIFPVPGHSFMPADRIFGLIEKEIKNKEQIIHPTEYHEIYSKYGIINHLSRDVPVKDWKSFANDTMKPPGQYHFRFAECKRYYLSRVKNKPGRFLMRGEVNYKTDLGVAKSIIKRDVSSISDYDVRDIPPFQVNMSTLKITDVEKLLTKHFGGNWQSNEQLSFNKNILETNSDGGVNVEQSDEPCEHLEEAPAEDRQVTEGQAEGTELKYDRFPPRSEENDYYRSCRGLTEGLAGSSEQVTDGSQPTPRARGERVPSSRARSQNTTQDIRGVCSHDAEHGTKRD
;
A
#
# COMPACT_ATOMS: atom_id res chain seq x y z
N MET A 1 -25.12 18.00 -28.47
CA MET A 1 -25.22 16.67 -29.12
C MET A 1 -26.67 16.47 -29.48
N GLU A 2 -27.03 16.73 -30.72
CA GLU A 2 -28.35 16.37 -31.25
C GLU A 2 -28.30 14.93 -31.76
N ILE A 3 -29.42 14.22 -31.67
CA ILE A 3 -29.54 12.81 -32.05
C ILE A 3 -30.86 12.68 -32.81
N ASN A 4 -30.88 13.17 -34.05
CA ASN A 4 -32.03 12.98 -34.93
C ASN A 4 -32.10 11.51 -35.32
N ILE A 5 -33.27 10.91 -35.09
CA ILE A 5 -33.65 9.61 -35.62
C ILE A 5 -34.89 9.87 -36.46
N VAL A 6 -34.96 9.28 -37.65
CA VAL A 6 -36.07 9.47 -38.60
C VAL A 6 -36.79 8.13 -38.76
N PRO A 7 -38.13 8.07 -38.70
CA PRO A 7 -38.86 6.82 -38.95
C PRO A 7 -38.85 6.47 -40.43
N VAL A 8 -39.31 5.25 -40.74
CA VAL A 8 -39.64 4.81 -42.10
C VAL A 8 -41.01 4.16 -42.05
N GLU A 9 -41.95 4.67 -42.84
CA GLU A 9 -43.26 4.04 -43.03
C GLU A 9 -43.10 2.74 -43.82
N GLY A 10 -43.88 1.71 -43.48
CA GLY A 10 -43.82 0.42 -44.16
C GLY A 10 -44.19 -0.75 -43.25
N ASN A 11 -45.48 -1.12 -43.25
CA ASN A 11 -45.99 -2.16 -42.36
C ASN A 11 -45.73 -3.58 -42.92
N THR A 12 -44.73 -4.29 -42.43
CA THR A 12 -44.73 -5.78 -42.37
C THR A 12 -43.64 -6.34 -41.44
N ALA A 13 -43.82 -7.59 -40.99
CA ALA A 13 -43.05 -8.15 -39.88
C ALA A 13 -41.63 -8.65 -40.23
N ARG A 14 -40.71 -8.50 -39.26
CA ARG A 14 -39.41 -9.19 -39.11
C ARG A 14 -38.42 -9.12 -40.30
N LYS A 15 -37.45 -8.20 -40.26
CA LYS A 15 -36.01 -8.52 -40.54
C LYS A 15 -35.01 -7.39 -40.16
N LYS A 16 -33.92 -7.82 -39.50
CA LYS A 16 -32.54 -7.30 -39.52
C LYS A 16 -32.32 -5.80 -39.84
N ILE A 17 -32.06 -4.99 -38.81
CA ILE A 17 -31.33 -3.72 -38.99
C ILE A 17 -29.87 -4.03 -39.35
N ARG A 18 -29.49 -3.83 -40.62
CA ARG A 18 -28.09 -3.83 -41.09
C ARG A 18 -27.80 -2.59 -41.93
N ASN A 19 -27.35 -1.51 -41.30
CA ASN A 19 -26.51 -0.54 -41.98
C ASN A 19 -25.44 0.01 -41.03
N LYS A 20 -24.17 0.02 -41.47
CA LYS A 20 -22.99 0.21 -40.60
C LYS A 20 -22.26 1.52 -40.93
N SER A 21 -22.99 2.48 -41.51
CA SER A 21 -22.45 3.31 -42.59
C SER A 21 -22.56 4.82 -42.37
N GLN A 22 -23.56 5.32 -41.64
CA GLN A 22 -23.81 6.77 -41.49
C GLN A 22 -23.15 7.44 -40.28
N TRP A 23 -22.50 6.70 -39.37
CA TRP A 23 -21.81 7.25 -38.19
C TRP A 23 -20.27 7.35 -38.36
N LYS A 24 -19.80 7.63 -39.58
CA LYS A 24 -18.37 7.81 -39.94
C LYS A 24 -18.06 9.19 -40.56
N ARG A 25 -18.43 10.29 -39.89
CA ARG A 25 -17.86 11.64 -40.08
C ARG A 25 -17.59 12.29 -38.71
N ASN A 26 -16.67 13.25 -38.66
CA ASN A 26 -16.26 14.03 -37.48
C ASN A 26 -15.58 13.28 -36.31
N VAL A 27 -14.84 12.20 -36.58
CA VAL A 27 -13.72 11.76 -35.71
C VAL A 27 -12.50 11.47 -36.59
N LYS A 28 -11.33 12.07 -36.29
CA LYS A 28 -10.09 11.82 -37.04
C LYS A 28 -9.66 10.35 -36.89
N ARG A 29 -9.49 9.67 -38.03
CA ARG A 29 -9.22 8.24 -38.16
C ARG A 29 -7.82 7.87 -37.65
N ARG A 30 -7.73 7.11 -36.55
CA ARG A 30 -6.61 6.22 -36.25
C ARG A 30 -7.14 4.83 -35.94
N GLU A 31 -7.18 3.98 -36.96
CA GLU A 31 -7.60 2.59 -36.85
C GLU A 31 -6.44 1.71 -36.35
N ARG A 32 -6.56 1.18 -35.14
CA ARG A 32 -5.98 -0.11 -34.76
C ARG A 32 -7.04 -0.88 -33.97
N SER A 33 -7.23 -2.15 -34.30
CA SER A 33 -8.26 -2.99 -33.68
C SER A 33 -7.88 -3.32 -32.24
N ALA A 34 -8.80 -3.12 -31.31
CA ALA A 34 -8.68 -3.52 -29.92
C ALA A 34 -10.07 -3.82 -29.35
N THR A 35 -10.12 -4.70 -28.35
CA THR A 35 -11.35 -5.14 -27.66
C THR A 35 -12.22 -3.95 -27.26
N ALA A 36 -13.54 -4.04 -27.48
CA ALA A 36 -14.47 -2.91 -27.35
C ALA A 36 -14.57 -2.37 -25.91
N THR A 37 -13.65 -1.48 -25.54
CA THR A 37 -13.54 -0.87 -24.21
C THR A 37 -14.84 -0.18 -23.80
N ARG A 38 -15.33 -0.47 -22.60
CA ARG A 38 -16.53 0.16 -22.05
C ARG A 38 -16.38 1.68 -22.04
N LYS A 39 -17.32 2.38 -22.67
CA LYS A 39 -17.37 3.85 -22.64
C LYS A 39 -18.01 4.30 -21.33
N TYR A 40 -17.60 5.45 -20.80
CA TYR A 40 -18.13 5.96 -19.53
C TYR A 40 -18.68 7.38 -19.70
N VAL A 41 -19.97 7.55 -19.43
CA VAL A 41 -20.64 8.87 -19.37
C VAL A 41 -20.46 9.51 -17.98
N PRO A 42 -20.63 10.83 -17.82
CA PRO A 42 -20.54 11.52 -16.52
C PRO A 42 -21.39 10.89 -15.39
N SER A 43 -20.96 11.13 -14.15
CA SER A 43 -21.50 10.53 -12.92
C SER A 43 -22.82 11.13 -12.45
N ASP A 44 -23.11 12.37 -12.87
CA ASP A 44 -24.37 13.06 -12.63
C ASP A 44 -25.51 12.51 -13.49
N LEU A 45 -25.20 11.83 -14.60
CA LEU A 45 -26.17 11.15 -15.44
C LEU A 45 -26.57 9.80 -14.86
N ASN A 46 -27.81 9.39 -15.17
CA ASN A 46 -28.30 8.04 -14.95
C ASN A 46 -29.25 7.65 -16.10
N ILE A 47 -29.65 6.37 -16.20
CA ILE A 47 -30.47 5.89 -17.32
C ILE A 47 -31.79 6.68 -17.45
N LYS A 48 -32.40 7.10 -16.33
CA LYS A 48 -33.65 7.88 -16.32
C LYS A 48 -33.44 9.32 -16.79
N LYS A 49 -32.33 9.97 -16.41
CA LYS A 49 -31.93 11.27 -16.98
C LYS A 49 -31.64 11.16 -18.48
N MET A 50 -30.88 10.16 -18.92
CA MET A 50 -30.57 9.95 -20.34
C MET A 50 -31.82 9.63 -21.17
N TRP A 51 -32.76 8.86 -20.62
CA TRP A 51 -34.07 8.62 -21.23
C TRP A 51 -34.90 9.90 -21.36
N LYS A 52 -34.96 10.74 -20.31
CA LYS A 52 -35.59 12.07 -20.39
C LYS A 52 -34.95 12.94 -21.48
N MET A 53 -33.62 13.04 -21.50
CA MET A 53 -32.89 13.82 -22.52
C MET A 53 -33.14 13.30 -23.94
N TYR A 54 -33.22 11.97 -24.13
CA TYR A 54 -33.66 11.37 -25.39
C TYR A 54 -35.09 11.79 -25.74
N GLN A 55 -36.03 11.69 -24.80
CA GLN A 55 -37.46 11.95 -25.02
C GLN A 55 -37.78 13.43 -25.27
N THR A 56 -37.03 14.35 -24.65
CA THR A 56 -37.11 15.80 -24.89
C THR A 56 -36.46 16.20 -26.22
N ASN A 57 -35.42 15.48 -26.67
CA ASN A 57 -34.72 15.78 -27.91
C ASN A 57 -35.27 15.05 -29.15
N GLN A 58 -36.22 14.10 -29.00
CA GLN A 58 -36.94 13.54 -30.16
C GLN A 58 -38.14 14.41 -30.52
N GLN A 59 -38.06 15.01 -31.72
CA GLN A 59 -39.17 15.72 -32.35
C GLN A 59 -40.27 14.77 -32.85
N ASP A 60 -39.93 13.51 -33.12
CA ASP A 60 -40.85 12.50 -33.63
C ASP A 60 -41.53 11.70 -32.50
N GLU A 61 -42.86 11.70 -32.48
CA GLU A 61 -43.65 11.01 -31.44
C GLU A 61 -43.56 9.48 -31.56
N SER A 62 -43.43 8.93 -32.76
CA SER A 62 -43.35 7.48 -33.00
C SER A 62 -42.06 6.86 -32.46
N LEU A 63 -41.02 7.68 -32.28
CA LEU A 63 -39.70 7.28 -31.79
C LEU A 63 -39.53 7.51 -30.28
N LYS A 64 -40.55 8.01 -29.58
CA LYS A 64 -40.58 8.11 -28.12
C LYS A 64 -40.91 6.76 -27.49
N VAL A 65 -39.97 6.22 -26.71
CA VAL A 65 -40.06 4.90 -26.07
C VAL A 65 -40.26 5.00 -24.56
N LYS A 66 -40.87 3.98 -23.95
CA LYS A 66 -40.98 3.85 -22.47
C LYS A 66 -39.61 3.61 -21.83
N GLU A 67 -39.40 4.08 -20.59
CA GLU A 67 -38.09 3.98 -19.89
C GLU A 67 -37.57 2.54 -19.82
N CYS A 68 -38.45 1.55 -19.62
CA CYS A 68 -38.09 0.13 -19.59
C CYS A 68 -37.50 -0.37 -20.92
N TYR A 69 -38.02 0.08 -22.07
CA TYR A 69 -37.49 -0.27 -23.39
C TYR A 69 -36.12 0.40 -23.62
N PHE A 70 -36.02 1.71 -23.33
CA PHE A 70 -34.75 2.45 -23.41
C PHE A 70 -33.66 1.79 -22.53
N ARG A 71 -34.00 1.44 -21.28
CA ARG A 71 -33.12 0.75 -20.33
C ARG A 71 -32.69 -0.63 -20.83
N ASN A 72 -33.61 -1.43 -21.37
CA ASN A 72 -33.31 -2.75 -21.93
C ASN A 72 -32.34 -2.64 -23.12
N ILE A 73 -32.56 -1.67 -24.01
CA ILE A 73 -31.66 -1.38 -25.14
C ILE A 73 -30.29 -0.88 -24.64
N PHE A 74 -30.26 0.11 -23.75
CA PHE A 74 -29.04 0.69 -23.19
C PHE A 74 -28.16 -0.36 -22.48
N VAL A 75 -28.76 -1.25 -21.68
CA VAL A 75 -28.01 -2.25 -20.92
C VAL A 75 -27.54 -3.43 -21.78
N LYS A 76 -28.34 -3.89 -22.75
CA LYS A 76 -28.00 -5.10 -23.54
C LYS A 76 -27.21 -4.81 -24.83
N HIS A 77 -27.38 -3.64 -25.44
CA HIS A 77 -26.82 -3.34 -26.76
C HIS A 77 -25.71 -2.27 -26.76
N TYR A 78 -25.51 -1.56 -25.64
CA TYR A 78 -24.46 -0.55 -25.52
C TYR A 78 -23.50 -0.88 -24.38
N ASN A 79 -22.21 -1.07 -24.69
CA ASN A 79 -21.16 -1.20 -23.67
C ASN A 79 -20.80 0.18 -23.07
N ILE A 80 -21.76 0.78 -22.36
CA ILE A 80 -21.65 2.07 -21.70
C ILE A 80 -21.85 1.87 -20.19
N GLY A 81 -21.04 2.54 -19.37
CA GLY A 81 -21.22 2.68 -17.93
C GLY A 81 -21.35 4.15 -17.53
N PHE A 82 -21.75 4.40 -16.30
CA PHE A 82 -21.63 5.71 -15.66
C PHE A 82 -20.28 5.77 -14.96
N LYS A 83 -19.58 6.90 -15.00
CA LYS A 83 -18.44 7.14 -14.13
C LYS A 83 -18.93 7.13 -12.67
N THR A 84 -18.15 6.56 -11.77
CA THR A 84 -18.20 6.97 -10.36
C THR A 84 -17.49 8.33 -10.25
N PRO A 85 -17.91 9.25 -9.37
CA PRO A 85 -17.06 10.36 -8.95
C PRO A 85 -15.71 9.82 -8.46
N GLY A 86 -14.62 10.56 -8.70
CA GLY A 86 -13.31 10.17 -8.20
C GLY A 86 -13.18 10.54 -6.73
N THR A 87 -13.32 9.56 -5.83
CA THR A 87 -12.78 9.67 -4.46
C THR A 87 -11.28 9.36 -4.49
N ASP A 88 -10.56 9.80 -3.45
CA ASP A 88 -9.18 9.36 -3.16
C ASP A 88 -8.16 9.62 -4.29
N VAL A 89 -8.42 10.67 -5.09
CA VAL A 89 -7.61 11.03 -6.26
C VAL A 89 -6.39 11.82 -5.82
N CYS A 90 -5.19 11.38 -6.21
CA CYS A 90 -3.93 12.07 -5.95
C CYS A 90 -3.97 13.59 -6.26
N SER A 91 -3.82 14.41 -5.22
CA SER A 91 -3.82 15.88 -5.28
C SER A 91 -2.81 16.41 -6.29
N LYS A 92 -1.61 15.83 -6.37
CA LYS A 92 -0.57 16.22 -7.36
C LYS A 92 -0.96 15.87 -8.80
N CYS A 93 -1.77 14.83 -9.02
CA CYS A 93 -2.36 14.59 -10.34
C CYS A 93 -3.43 15.62 -10.69
N LEU A 94 -4.24 16.08 -9.72
CA LEU A 94 -5.25 17.11 -9.93
C LEU A 94 -4.58 18.45 -10.23
N GLU A 95 -3.73 18.95 -9.32
CA GLU A 95 -2.98 20.21 -9.46
C GLU A 95 -2.29 20.34 -10.83
N LEU A 96 -1.50 19.33 -11.23
CA LEU A 96 -0.81 19.34 -12.51
C LEU A 96 -1.77 19.25 -13.71
N THR A 97 -2.95 18.63 -13.55
CA THR A 97 -3.97 18.57 -14.61
C THR A 97 -4.71 19.90 -14.76
N GLU A 98 -5.00 20.61 -13.67
CA GLU A 98 -5.63 21.93 -13.70
C GLU A 98 -4.66 23.01 -14.19
N LYS A 99 -3.41 23.00 -13.71
CA LYS A 99 -2.33 23.86 -14.26
C LYS A 99 -2.16 23.66 -15.78
N LEU A 100 -2.27 22.43 -16.28
CA LEU A 100 -2.22 22.14 -17.72
C LEU A 100 -3.42 22.66 -18.55
N LYS A 101 -4.56 22.95 -17.92
CA LYS A 101 -5.71 23.61 -18.60
C LYS A 101 -5.51 25.13 -18.65
N ALA A 102 -5.05 25.72 -17.56
CA ALA A 102 -4.81 27.15 -17.44
C ALA A 102 -3.59 27.62 -18.27
N GLU A 103 -2.55 26.79 -18.37
CA GLU A 103 -1.29 27.15 -19.02
C GLU A 103 -1.45 27.44 -20.53
N LYS A 104 -0.95 28.60 -20.95
CA LYS A 104 -0.97 29.11 -22.33
C LYS A 104 0.41 29.02 -23.00
N ASN A 105 1.50 29.02 -22.22
CA ASN A 105 2.87 28.92 -22.73
C ASN A 105 3.22 27.44 -23.01
N ASP A 106 3.45 27.09 -24.27
CA ASP A 106 3.72 25.70 -24.67
C ASP A 106 4.99 25.10 -24.03
N ALA A 107 6.01 25.90 -23.71
CA ALA A 107 7.22 25.40 -23.04
C ALA A 107 6.92 24.97 -21.59
N ALA A 108 6.21 25.82 -20.83
CA ALA A 108 5.73 25.49 -19.49
C ALA A 108 4.75 24.31 -19.53
N LYS A 109 3.89 24.25 -20.54
CA LYS A 109 2.95 23.14 -20.79
C LYS A 109 3.68 21.80 -21.03
N VAL A 110 4.77 21.81 -21.78
CA VAL A 110 5.63 20.63 -22.00
C VAL A 110 6.32 20.18 -20.70
N GLN A 111 6.79 21.12 -19.87
CA GLN A 111 7.34 20.79 -18.54
C GLN A 111 6.28 20.17 -17.63
N LEU A 112 5.10 20.79 -17.50
CA LEU A 112 3.98 20.27 -16.71
C LEU A 112 3.50 18.89 -17.18
N MET A 113 3.39 18.67 -18.50
CA MET A 113 3.08 17.36 -19.08
C MET A 113 4.14 16.31 -18.74
N THR A 114 5.41 16.70 -18.75
CA THR A 114 6.55 15.84 -18.42
C THR A 114 6.53 15.45 -16.93
N THR A 115 6.34 16.41 -16.03
CA THR A 115 6.21 16.19 -14.58
C THR A 115 5.02 15.27 -14.26
N LEU A 116 3.85 15.51 -14.87
CA LEU A 116 2.66 14.66 -14.69
C LEU A 116 2.87 13.24 -15.24
N ARG A 117 3.62 13.09 -16.34
CA ARG A 117 4.00 11.79 -16.90
C ARG A 117 4.98 11.05 -15.98
N ILE A 118 5.99 11.73 -15.46
CA ILE A 118 6.96 11.17 -14.49
C ILE A 118 6.24 10.72 -13.21
N HIS A 119 5.35 11.54 -12.66
CA HIS A 119 4.54 11.20 -11.48
C HIS A 119 3.71 9.92 -11.70
N LYS A 120 2.98 9.85 -12.82
CA LYS A 120 2.17 8.66 -13.18
C LYS A 120 3.03 7.43 -13.47
N LEU A 121 4.25 7.59 -13.99
CA LEU A 121 5.22 6.49 -14.14
C LEU A 121 5.76 6.01 -12.78
N LYS A 122 6.10 6.91 -11.85
CA LYS A 122 6.51 6.55 -10.48
C LYS A 122 5.40 5.74 -9.78
N ALA A 123 4.15 6.20 -9.85
CA ALA A 123 3.00 5.46 -9.33
C ALA A 123 2.86 4.06 -9.96
N LYS A 124 2.96 3.95 -11.29
CA LYS A 124 2.91 2.65 -12.00
C LYS A 124 4.05 1.70 -11.59
N MET A 125 5.22 2.23 -11.20
CA MET A 125 6.34 1.41 -10.73
C MET A 125 6.07 0.74 -9.38
N PHE A 126 5.41 1.41 -8.43
CA PHE A 126 5.01 0.79 -7.15
C PHE A 126 4.18 -0.49 -7.37
N TYR A 127 3.14 -0.40 -8.20
CA TYR A 127 2.33 -1.56 -8.59
C TYR A 127 3.09 -2.63 -9.39
N THR A 128 4.26 -2.32 -9.94
CA THR A 128 5.11 -3.30 -10.61
C THR A 128 5.86 -4.15 -9.58
N TYR A 129 6.45 -3.53 -8.55
CA TYR A 129 7.00 -4.24 -7.39
C TYR A 129 5.95 -5.07 -6.63
N LEU A 130 4.72 -4.55 -6.51
CA LEU A 130 3.58 -5.24 -5.87
C LEU A 130 3.07 -6.48 -6.67
N ARG A 131 3.47 -6.64 -7.93
CA ARG A 131 3.16 -7.80 -8.79
C ARG A 131 4.36 -8.70 -9.08
N GLU A 132 5.58 -8.21 -8.85
CA GLU A 132 6.82 -8.92 -9.14
C GLU A 132 6.93 -10.18 -8.25
N HIS A 133 7.00 -11.35 -8.89
CA HIS A 133 7.12 -12.63 -8.22
C HIS A 133 8.56 -13.16 -8.33
N ASP A 134 9.39 -12.86 -7.34
CA ASP A 134 10.69 -13.50 -7.13
C ASP A 134 10.53 -14.69 -6.17
N LYS A 135 11.15 -15.84 -6.50
CA LYS A 135 11.16 -17.03 -5.65
C LYS A 135 11.97 -16.81 -4.36
N ASN A 136 12.99 -15.95 -4.41
CA ASN A 136 13.93 -15.71 -3.31
C ASN A 136 13.48 -14.58 -2.36
N THR A 137 12.46 -13.81 -2.74
CA THR A 137 11.91 -12.72 -1.94
C THR A 137 10.63 -13.15 -1.23
N PHE A 138 10.59 -13.01 0.10
CA PHE A 138 9.33 -13.04 0.84
C PHE A 138 8.69 -11.66 0.80
N THR A 139 7.52 -11.52 0.19
CA THR A 139 6.80 -10.24 0.09
C THR A 139 5.64 -10.21 1.07
N ILE A 140 5.55 -9.14 1.86
CA ILE A 140 4.35 -8.75 2.61
C ILE A 140 3.88 -7.36 2.19
N SER A 141 2.57 -7.16 2.25
CA SER A 141 1.94 -5.87 2.01
C SER A 141 0.90 -5.62 3.11
N PHE A 142 1.01 -4.51 3.83
CA PHE A 142 0.11 -4.21 4.94
C PHE A 142 -0.45 -2.79 4.89
N ASP A 143 -1.58 -2.61 5.56
CA ASP A 143 -2.11 -1.30 5.92
C ASP A 143 -3.01 -1.42 7.17
N CYS A 144 -3.43 -0.29 7.73
CA CYS A 144 -4.36 -0.24 8.86
C CYS A 144 -5.70 0.36 8.45
N GLN A 145 -6.79 -0.36 8.73
CA GLN A 145 -8.14 0.08 8.37
C GLN A 145 -8.50 1.39 9.08
N LYS A 146 -9.48 2.12 8.51
CA LYS A 146 -10.25 3.13 9.26
C LYS A 146 -10.70 2.52 10.60
N ASN A 147 -10.60 3.29 11.68
CA ASN A 147 -11.06 2.89 13.01
C ASN A 147 -12.54 2.46 12.93
N GLN A 148 -12.87 1.27 13.45
CA GLN A 148 -14.25 0.82 13.53
C GLN A 148 -14.83 1.24 14.88
N VAL A 149 -16.08 1.69 14.90
CA VAL A 149 -16.73 2.26 16.09
C VAL A 149 -17.40 1.20 16.93
N LEU A 150 -17.37 1.40 18.25
CA LEU A 150 -17.94 0.50 19.25
C LEU A 150 -18.59 1.34 20.37
N PRO A 151 -19.88 1.13 20.69
CA PRO A 151 -20.85 0.37 19.90
C PRO A 151 -21.16 1.05 18.56
N LYS A 152 -21.32 0.26 17.49
CA LYS A 152 -21.94 0.72 16.24
C LYS A 152 -23.45 0.73 16.44
N VAL A 153 -24.09 1.86 16.22
CA VAL A 153 -25.55 2.04 16.28
C VAL A 153 -26.05 2.82 15.05
N ALA A 154 -27.30 2.64 14.67
CA ALA A 154 -27.92 3.28 13.50
C ALA A 154 -28.48 4.69 13.81
N ASP A 155 -27.76 5.50 14.59
CA ASP A 155 -28.17 6.85 15.00
C ASP A 155 -27.26 7.92 14.37
N GLN A 156 -27.87 9.00 13.86
CA GLN A 156 -27.14 10.16 13.35
C GLN A 156 -26.45 10.94 14.48
N ALA A 157 -26.98 10.92 15.71
CA ALA A 157 -26.33 11.55 16.86
C ALA A 157 -25.02 10.83 17.24
N ALA A 158 -24.91 9.51 17.01
CA ALA A 158 -23.70 8.74 17.28
C ALA A 158 -22.52 9.17 16.38
N TYR A 159 -22.79 9.70 15.18
CA TYR A 159 -21.77 10.22 14.27
C TYR A 159 -21.03 11.46 14.83
N TYR A 160 -21.69 12.23 15.70
CA TYR A 160 -21.13 13.41 16.37
C TYR A 160 -20.66 13.11 17.81
N SER A 161 -20.83 11.89 18.28
CA SER A 161 -20.42 11.45 19.61
C SER A 161 -19.02 10.82 19.57
N ARG A 162 -18.25 10.96 20.65
CA ARG A 162 -17.00 10.20 20.79
C ARG A 162 -17.33 8.75 21.09
N GLN A 163 -16.82 7.82 20.28
CA GLN A 163 -17.07 6.38 20.40
C GLN A 163 -15.76 5.62 20.64
N LEU A 164 -15.81 4.47 21.31
CA LEU A 164 -14.64 3.60 21.46
C LEU A 164 -14.23 3.04 20.10
N TYR A 165 -12.94 2.87 19.87
CA TYR A 165 -12.41 2.28 18.65
C TYR A 165 -11.95 0.84 18.83
N ILE A 166 -12.23 0.02 17.82
CA ILE A 166 -11.50 -1.21 17.55
C ILE A 166 -10.69 -1.04 16.27
N TYR A 167 -9.41 -1.43 16.34
CA TYR A 167 -8.44 -1.27 15.28
C TYR A 167 -8.21 -2.59 14.54
N ASN A 168 -8.09 -2.50 13.22
CA ASN A 168 -7.72 -3.62 12.35
C ASN A 168 -6.45 -3.25 11.57
N PHE A 169 -5.35 -3.94 11.85
CA PHE A 169 -4.16 -3.92 11.01
C PHE A 169 -4.07 -5.24 10.22
N THR A 170 -4.15 -5.17 8.90
CA THR A 170 -4.16 -6.37 8.04
C THR A 170 -2.88 -6.47 7.23
N VAL A 171 -2.15 -7.58 7.42
CA VAL A 171 -0.99 -7.95 6.62
C VAL A 171 -1.36 -9.05 5.64
N VAL A 172 -1.08 -8.82 4.36
CA VAL A 172 -1.29 -9.77 3.27
C VAL A 172 0.05 -10.31 2.78
N ILE A 173 0.17 -11.62 2.68
CA ILE A 173 1.40 -12.34 2.32
C ILE A 173 1.40 -12.70 0.83
N GLY A 174 2.46 -12.32 0.13
CA GLY A 174 2.67 -12.56 -1.30
C GLY A 174 2.32 -11.36 -2.18
N THR A 175 2.19 -11.61 -3.49
CA THR A 175 1.97 -10.57 -4.50
C THR A 175 0.50 -10.24 -4.72
N SER A 176 0.22 -9.01 -5.20
CA SER A 176 -1.13 -8.49 -5.45
C SER A 176 -1.97 -9.24 -6.50
N THR A 177 -1.34 -10.12 -7.27
CA THR A 177 -1.94 -10.98 -8.31
C THR A 177 -2.60 -12.24 -7.78
N ASN A 178 -2.29 -12.64 -6.55
CA ASN A 178 -2.88 -13.83 -5.95
C ASN A 178 -4.36 -13.59 -5.62
N LYS A 179 -5.17 -14.66 -5.64
CA LYS A 179 -6.32 -14.74 -4.72
C LYS A 179 -5.75 -14.72 -3.29
N PHE A 180 -6.41 -14.07 -2.34
CA PHE A 180 -6.00 -14.08 -0.94
C PHE A 180 -6.80 -15.14 -0.19
N PRO A 181 -6.30 -16.39 -0.05
CA PRO A 181 -6.92 -17.34 0.85
C PRO A 181 -6.56 -16.95 2.29
N LYS A 182 -7.34 -17.44 3.25
CA LYS A 182 -7.35 -16.98 4.65
C LYS A 182 -5.98 -17.11 5.33
N GLU A 183 -5.18 -18.10 4.95
CA GLU A 183 -3.87 -18.40 5.54
C GLU A 183 -2.81 -17.36 5.17
N LYS A 184 -3.01 -16.65 4.06
CA LYS A 184 -2.15 -15.56 3.57
C LYS A 184 -2.59 -14.18 4.05
N VAL A 185 -3.61 -14.08 4.90
CA VAL A 185 -4.09 -12.84 5.49
C VAL A 185 -3.96 -12.94 7.00
N ARG A 186 -3.14 -12.09 7.61
CA ARG A 186 -2.99 -11.99 9.06
C ARG A 186 -3.61 -10.69 9.53
N ILE A 187 -4.61 -10.79 10.40
CA ILE A 187 -5.34 -9.67 10.97
C ILE A 187 -4.86 -9.49 12.39
N TYR A 188 -4.46 -8.28 12.74
CA TYR A 188 -4.08 -7.88 14.09
C TYR A 188 -5.14 -6.93 14.61
N THR A 189 -5.77 -7.31 15.72
CA THR A 189 -6.94 -6.63 16.27
C THR A 189 -6.73 -6.26 17.74
N TRP A 190 -7.15 -5.07 18.11
CA TRP A 190 -7.14 -4.60 19.49
C TRP A 190 -8.15 -3.46 19.67
N THR A 191 -8.67 -3.32 20.89
CA THR A 191 -9.54 -2.20 21.28
C THR A 191 -8.73 -1.10 21.94
N GLU A 192 -9.24 0.13 21.84
CA GLU A 192 -8.58 1.35 22.30
C GLU A 192 -8.22 1.36 23.79
N ASN A 193 -9.04 0.72 24.62
CA ASN A 193 -8.76 0.54 26.04
C ASN A 193 -7.58 -0.40 26.35
N VAL A 194 -7.08 -1.17 25.36
CA VAL A 194 -5.93 -2.07 25.52
C VAL A 194 -4.63 -1.38 25.11
N TYR A 195 -4.61 -0.80 23.91
CA TYR A 195 -3.50 -0.02 23.34
C TYR A 195 -4.02 1.06 22.39
N GLY A 196 -3.26 2.16 22.25
CA GLY A 196 -3.51 3.20 21.25
C GLY A 196 -3.21 2.75 19.82
N LYS A 197 -3.28 3.68 18.84
CA LYS A 197 -3.02 3.40 17.42
C LYS A 197 -1.71 4.04 16.94
N SER A 198 -0.57 3.44 17.25
CA SER A 198 0.76 4.03 16.98
C SER A 198 1.74 3.08 16.29
N SER A 199 2.95 3.58 16.01
CA SER A 199 4.02 2.79 15.40
C SER A 199 4.51 1.61 16.26
N ASN A 200 4.27 1.59 17.58
CA ASN A 200 4.67 0.46 18.44
C ASN A 200 3.81 -0.78 18.19
N GLU A 201 2.49 -0.62 18.11
CA GLU A 201 1.54 -1.70 17.87
C GLU A 201 1.73 -2.28 16.47
N ILE A 202 1.89 -1.40 15.47
CA ILE A 202 2.13 -1.75 14.07
C ILE A 202 3.49 -2.46 13.90
N ALA A 203 4.57 -1.95 14.51
CA ALA A 203 5.88 -2.59 14.45
C ALA A 203 5.89 -3.96 15.16
N SER A 204 5.17 -4.10 16.29
CA SER A 204 5.05 -5.37 17.02
C SER A 204 4.28 -6.43 16.24
N ALA A 205 3.19 -6.04 15.56
CA ALA A 205 2.45 -6.92 14.66
C ALA A 205 3.32 -7.45 13.50
N VAL A 206 4.13 -6.57 12.89
CA VAL A 206 5.06 -6.95 11.80
C VAL A 206 6.22 -7.81 12.34
N PHE A 207 6.78 -7.49 13.51
CA PHE A 207 7.79 -8.32 14.17
C PHE A 207 7.27 -9.73 14.43
N HIS A 208 6.08 -9.84 15.04
CA HIS A 208 5.40 -11.11 15.28
C HIS A 208 5.22 -11.93 14.00
N LEU A 209 4.83 -11.28 12.88
CA LEU A 209 4.68 -11.96 11.61
C LEU A 209 6.00 -12.52 11.09
N LEU A 210 7.04 -11.69 11.07
CA LEU A 210 8.34 -12.04 10.49
C LEU A 210 9.07 -13.11 11.32
N SER A 211 8.89 -13.12 12.63
CA SER A 211 9.44 -14.15 13.53
C SER A 211 8.68 -15.48 13.49
N ASN A 212 7.38 -15.48 13.17
CA ASN A 212 6.53 -16.69 13.12
C ASN A 212 6.18 -17.18 11.70
N THR A 213 6.99 -16.82 10.70
CA THR A 213 6.81 -17.29 9.31
C THR A 213 7.99 -18.14 8.85
N ASN A 214 7.72 -19.27 8.18
CA ASN A 214 8.79 -20.00 7.49
C ASN A 214 9.35 -19.15 6.32
N LEU A 215 10.66 -18.87 6.37
CA LEU A 215 11.41 -18.08 5.40
C LEU A 215 12.47 -18.91 4.66
N GLU A 216 12.33 -20.24 4.65
CA GLU A 216 13.18 -21.17 3.92
C GLU A 216 13.27 -20.84 2.42
N GLY A 217 14.48 -20.96 1.87
CA GLY A 217 14.79 -20.60 0.48
C GLY A 217 14.67 -19.10 0.16
N LYS A 218 14.46 -18.23 1.16
CA LYS A 218 14.41 -16.77 0.97
C LYS A 218 15.75 -16.14 1.34
N ASN A 219 16.12 -15.09 0.62
CA ASN A 219 17.30 -14.27 0.95
C ASN A 219 16.99 -12.78 1.14
N LYS A 220 15.74 -12.39 0.87
CA LYS A 220 15.26 -11.01 0.90
C LYS A 220 13.84 -10.96 1.46
N ILE A 221 13.58 -10.00 2.34
CA ILE A 221 12.22 -9.59 2.71
C ILE A 221 11.87 -8.35 1.90
N ARG A 222 10.63 -8.27 1.40
CA ARG A 222 10.03 -7.08 0.82
C ARG A 222 8.81 -6.70 1.65
N ILE A 223 8.83 -5.50 2.20
CA ILE A 223 7.73 -4.91 2.96
C ILE A 223 7.15 -3.78 2.11
N MET A 224 5.84 -3.83 1.85
CA MET A 224 5.12 -2.76 1.16
C MET A 224 4.05 -2.21 2.10
N ALA A 225 4.04 -0.90 2.30
CA ALA A 225 3.19 -0.22 3.28
C ALA A 225 2.82 1.18 2.81
N ASP A 226 1.73 1.76 3.29
CA ASP A 226 1.42 3.16 3.00
C ASP A 226 2.45 4.12 3.62
N GLY A 227 2.59 5.32 3.04
CA GLY A 227 3.50 6.38 3.48
C GLY A 227 3.17 7.06 4.81
N CYS A 228 2.06 6.73 5.48
CA CYS A 228 1.66 7.27 6.79
C CYS A 228 2.81 7.30 7.82
N GLY A 229 3.21 8.51 8.26
CA GLY A 229 4.36 8.71 9.13
C GLY A 229 4.17 8.21 10.57
N SER A 230 3.00 8.43 11.17
CA SER A 230 2.71 8.04 12.57
C SER A 230 2.63 6.52 12.79
N GLN A 231 2.43 5.74 11.73
CA GLN A 231 2.23 4.28 11.78
C GLN A 231 3.33 3.52 11.03
N ASN A 232 3.46 3.74 9.72
CA ASN A 232 4.20 2.87 8.81
C ASN A 232 5.59 3.39 8.42
N LYS A 233 5.73 4.69 8.17
CA LYS A 233 6.93 5.31 7.56
C LYS A 233 7.71 6.17 8.55
N ASN A 234 8.33 5.51 9.53
CA ASN A 234 9.05 6.14 10.63
C ASN A 234 10.33 5.38 11.02
N SER A 235 11.12 5.98 11.92
CA SER A 235 12.29 5.35 12.54
C SER A 235 11.93 4.08 13.32
N THR A 236 10.76 4.03 13.97
CA THR A 236 10.26 2.86 14.72
C THR A 236 10.21 1.59 13.86
N MET A 237 9.57 1.65 12.70
CA MET A 237 9.45 0.53 11.76
C MET A 237 10.82 0.12 11.20
N ILE A 238 11.70 1.08 10.92
CA ILE A 238 13.08 0.82 10.48
C ILE A 238 13.90 0.14 11.58
N ALA A 239 13.79 0.59 12.83
CA ALA A 239 14.52 0.06 13.96
C ALA A 239 14.09 -1.39 14.28
N MET A 240 12.78 -1.66 14.29
CA MET A 240 12.25 -3.02 14.42
C MET A 240 12.74 -3.93 13.28
N CYS A 241 12.66 -3.49 12.02
CA CYS A 241 13.14 -4.27 10.88
C CYS A 241 14.66 -4.54 10.96
N ALA A 242 15.44 -3.59 11.49
CA ALA A 242 16.88 -3.74 11.68
C ALA A 242 17.23 -4.67 12.84
N PHE A 243 16.51 -4.57 13.97
CA PHE A 243 16.61 -5.49 15.11
C PHE A 243 16.31 -6.90 14.63
N TRP A 244 15.11 -7.15 14.08
CA TRP A 244 14.72 -8.46 13.54
C TRP A 244 15.73 -9.00 12.52
N LEU A 245 16.22 -8.19 11.59
CA LEU A 245 17.25 -8.59 10.61
C LEU A 245 18.59 -8.96 11.24
N THR A 246 18.91 -8.45 12.44
CA THR A 246 20.20 -8.72 13.11
C THR A 246 20.11 -9.81 14.18
N THR A 247 19.00 -9.93 14.90
CA THR A 247 18.78 -10.88 16.02
C THR A 247 18.00 -12.13 15.62
N SER A 248 16.80 -11.97 15.05
CA SER A 248 15.82 -13.07 14.88
C SER A 248 15.83 -13.72 13.50
N ALA A 249 16.21 -12.99 12.44
CA ALA A 249 16.10 -13.47 11.07
C ALA A 249 17.08 -14.62 10.74
N PRO A 250 16.71 -15.58 9.87
CA PRO A 250 17.63 -16.59 9.34
C PRO A 250 18.84 -15.98 8.62
N LYS A 251 19.99 -16.67 8.64
CA LYS A 251 21.28 -16.17 8.10
C LYS A 251 21.24 -15.96 6.57
N GLU A 252 20.30 -16.64 5.92
CA GLU A 252 19.98 -16.61 4.51
C GLU A 252 19.41 -15.24 4.12
N ILE A 253 18.62 -14.64 5.02
CA ILE A 253 18.06 -13.29 4.89
C ILE A 253 19.18 -12.26 5.04
N LYS A 254 19.52 -11.63 3.91
CA LYS A 254 20.59 -10.64 3.78
C LYS A 254 20.06 -9.22 3.72
N ILE A 255 18.84 -9.03 3.22
CA ILE A 255 18.24 -7.73 2.90
C ILE A 255 16.78 -7.67 3.36
N VAL A 256 16.38 -6.55 3.99
CA VAL A 256 14.99 -6.10 4.08
C VAL A 256 14.81 -4.89 3.18
N GLU A 257 13.89 -4.96 2.23
CA GLU A 257 13.51 -3.88 1.30
C GLU A 257 12.14 -3.33 1.72
N LEU A 258 12.07 -2.09 2.21
CA LEU A 258 10.82 -1.39 2.49
C LEU A 258 10.45 -0.49 1.29
N ILE A 259 9.22 -0.58 0.80
CA ILE A 259 8.73 0.16 -0.37
C ILE A 259 7.43 0.90 -0.03
N PHE A 260 7.43 2.22 -0.25
CA PHE A 260 6.30 3.11 0.05
C PHE A 260 5.73 3.72 -1.23
N PRO A 261 4.40 3.91 -1.34
CA PRO A 261 3.75 4.43 -2.55
C PRO A 261 3.99 5.93 -2.80
N VAL A 262 3.46 6.40 -3.93
CA VAL A 262 3.23 7.82 -4.19
C VAL A 262 1.87 8.17 -3.55
N PRO A 263 1.75 9.26 -2.76
CA PRO A 263 0.49 9.64 -2.12
C PRO A 263 -0.67 9.77 -3.13
N GLY A 264 -1.85 9.28 -2.75
CA GLY A 264 -3.03 9.18 -3.65
C GLY A 264 -2.89 8.17 -4.79
N HIS A 265 -1.87 7.30 -4.74
CA HIS A 265 -1.68 6.14 -5.60
C HIS A 265 -1.26 4.92 -4.75
N SER A 266 -1.86 4.81 -3.56
CA SER A 266 -1.46 3.90 -2.48
C SER A 266 -2.22 2.58 -2.42
N PHE A 267 -3.19 2.31 -3.31
CA PHE A 267 -4.08 1.13 -3.19
C PHE A 267 -3.35 -0.20 -2.93
N MET A 268 -3.57 -0.79 -1.76
CA MET A 268 -2.88 -1.97 -1.25
C MET A 268 -3.69 -3.28 -1.45
N PRO A 269 -3.06 -4.45 -1.26
CA PRO A 269 -3.79 -5.71 -1.17
C PRO A 269 -4.71 -5.79 0.05
N ALA A 270 -4.38 -5.11 1.15
CA ALA A 270 -5.20 -5.02 2.36
C ALA A 270 -6.55 -4.33 2.09
N ASP A 271 -6.61 -3.29 1.25
CA ASP A 271 -7.83 -2.55 0.90
C ASP A 271 -8.93 -3.45 0.31
N ARG A 272 -8.52 -4.52 -0.39
CA ARG A 272 -9.46 -5.52 -0.94
C ARG A 272 -10.06 -6.41 0.14
N ILE A 273 -9.36 -6.59 1.27
CA ILE A 273 -9.87 -7.25 2.47
C ILE A 273 -10.77 -6.28 3.24
N PHE A 274 -10.34 -5.02 3.44
CA PHE A 274 -11.14 -3.98 4.08
C PHE A 274 -12.47 -3.75 3.37
N GLY A 275 -12.50 -3.66 2.04
CA GLY A 275 -13.73 -3.49 1.27
C GLY A 275 -14.71 -4.67 1.35
N LEU A 276 -14.25 -5.87 1.74
CA LEU A 276 -15.11 -7.02 2.03
C LEU A 276 -15.61 -6.99 3.48
N ILE A 277 -14.71 -6.74 4.44
CA ILE A 277 -15.02 -6.56 5.87
C ILE A 277 -16.05 -5.44 6.07
N GLU A 278 -15.85 -4.28 5.44
CA GLU A 278 -16.80 -3.16 5.48
C GLU A 278 -18.16 -3.52 4.89
N LYS A 279 -18.23 -4.39 3.88
CA LYS A 279 -19.50 -4.81 3.28
C LYS A 279 -20.31 -5.64 4.29
N GLU A 280 -19.67 -6.43 5.14
CA GLU A 280 -20.36 -7.13 6.24
C GLU A 280 -20.73 -6.16 7.37
N ILE A 281 -19.83 -5.27 7.79
CA ILE A 281 -20.09 -4.27 8.85
C ILE A 281 -21.23 -3.32 8.45
N LYS A 282 -21.40 -3.02 7.16
CA LYS A 282 -22.52 -2.23 6.61
C LYS A 282 -23.85 -3.00 6.58
N ASN A 283 -23.83 -4.33 6.64
CA ASN A 283 -25.03 -5.17 6.68
C ASN A 283 -25.52 -5.48 8.10
N LYS A 284 -24.68 -5.39 9.13
CA LYS A 284 -25.12 -5.35 10.53
C LYS A 284 -25.56 -3.94 10.86
N GLU A 285 -26.81 -3.71 11.29
CA GLU A 285 -27.27 -2.38 11.70
C GLU A 285 -26.52 -1.92 12.96
N GLN A 286 -26.48 -2.80 13.96
CA GLN A 286 -25.84 -2.61 15.26
C GLN A 286 -24.65 -3.58 15.45
N ILE A 287 -23.61 -3.15 16.17
CA ILE A 287 -22.52 -4.01 16.67
C ILE A 287 -22.18 -3.53 18.09
N ILE A 288 -22.36 -4.40 19.09
CA ILE A 288 -22.31 -4.04 20.51
C ILE A 288 -21.01 -4.51 21.19
N HIS A 289 -20.49 -5.67 20.78
CA HIS A 289 -19.39 -6.34 21.46
C HIS A 289 -18.20 -6.62 20.50
N PRO A 290 -16.93 -6.51 20.94
CA PRO A 290 -15.76 -6.75 20.08
C PRO A 290 -15.77 -8.10 19.35
N THR A 291 -16.32 -9.15 19.98
CA THR A 291 -16.44 -10.50 19.38
C THR A 291 -17.12 -10.48 18.01
N GLU A 292 -18.11 -9.61 17.80
CA GLU A 292 -18.80 -9.50 16.51
C GLU A 292 -17.90 -8.99 15.38
N TYR A 293 -16.95 -8.10 15.69
CA TYR A 293 -15.93 -7.68 14.74
C TYR A 293 -14.92 -8.81 14.51
N HIS A 294 -14.53 -9.53 15.57
CA HIS A 294 -13.66 -10.69 15.47
C HIS A 294 -14.28 -11.81 14.59
N GLU A 295 -15.58 -12.09 14.73
CA GLU A 295 -16.32 -13.02 13.85
C GLU A 295 -16.22 -12.62 12.38
N ILE A 296 -16.46 -11.35 12.05
CA ILE A 296 -16.34 -10.82 10.68
C ILE A 296 -14.91 -10.98 10.17
N TYR A 297 -13.91 -10.52 10.94
CA TYR A 297 -12.49 -10.61 10.58
C TYR A 297 -12.06 -12.08 10.34
N SER A 298 -12.60 -13.02 11.12
CA SER A 298 -12.22 -14.45 11.07
C SER A 298 -12.59 -15.13 9.74
N LYS A 299 -13.50 -14.53 8.95
CA LYS A 299 -13.86 -15.03 7.62
C LYS A 299 -12.79 -14.69 6.58
N TYR A 300 -12.02 -13.64 6.80
CA TYR A 300 -11.10 -13.04 5.82
C TYR A 300 -9.62 -13.29 6.11
N GLY A 301 -9.24 -13.56 7.36
CA GLY A 301 -7.87 -13.85 7.75
C GLY A 301 -7.74 -14.66 9.04
N ILE A 302 -6.51 -15.01 9.39
CA ILE A 302 -6.16 -15.52 10.72
C ILE A 302 -5.95 -14.33 11.65
N ILE A 303 -6.74 -14.25 12.71
CA ILE A 303 -6.68 -13.18 13.72
C ILE A 303 -5.57 -13.47 14.72
N ASN A 304 -4.92 -12.41 15.18
CA ASN A 304 -3.99 -12.38 16.29
C ASN A 304 -4.39 -11.15 17.12
N HIS A 305 -4.72 -11.32 18.39
CA HIS A 305 -5.09 -10.23 19.28
C HIS A 305 -3.82 -9.65 19.92
N LEU A 306 -3.64 -8.33 19.87
CA LEU A 306 -2.59 -7.71 20.69
C LEU A 306 -2.93 -7.92 22.18
N SER A 307 -1.92 -7.86 23.05
CA SER A 307 -1.96 -8.28 24.46
C SER A 307 -2.09 -9.79 24.65
N ARG A 308 -3.14 -10.43 24.12
CA ARG A 308 -3.42 -11.86 24.39
C ARG A 308 -2.56 -12.82 23.58
N ASP A 309 -2.46 -12.60 22.27
CA ASP A 309 -1.72 -13.50 21.36
C ASP A 309 -0.37 -12.90 20.94
N VAL A 310 -0.23 -11.56 21.06
CA VAL A 310 0.93 -10.81 20.60
C VAL A 310 1.29 -9.72 21.63
N PRO A 311 2.45 -9.79 22.31
CA PRO A 311 2.91 -8.70 23.16
C PRO A 311 3.28 -7.48 22.30
N VAL A 312 2.92 -6.29 22.76
CA VAL A 312 3.35 -5.03 22.13
C VAL A 312 4.64 -4.58 22.78
N LYS A 313 5.62 -4.18 21.97
CA LYS A 313 6.96 -3.76 22.40
C LYS A 313 7.21 -2.28 22.11
N ASP A 314 8.00 -1.63 22.96
CA ASP A 314 8.34 -0.21 22.82
C ASP A 314 9.49 0.03 21.83
N TRP A 315 9.17 -0.18 20.56
CA TRP A 315 10.04 0.11 19.43
C TRP A 315 10.36 1.61 19.29
N LYS A 316 9.54 2.52 19.84
CA LYS A 316 9.80 3.98 19.84
C LYS A 316 10.98 4.30 20.74
N SER A 317 10.97 3.88 22.00
CA SER A 317 12.13 4.07 22.88
C SER A 317 13.36 3.38 22.31
N PHE A 318 13.26 2.11 21.91
CA PHE A 318 14.37 1.39 21.27
C PHE A 318 14.93 2.14 20.03
N ALA A 319 14.08 2.72 19.18
CA ALA A 319 14.53 3.51 18.03
C ALA A 319 15.21 4.82 18.45
N ASN A 320 14.65 5.53 19.44
CA ASN A 320 15.23 6.75 19.99
C ASN A 320 16.57 6.50 20.70
N ASP A 321 16.73 5.33 21.32
CA ASP A 321 17.93 4.91 22.05
C ASP A 321 19.03 4.42 21.09
N THR A 322 18.70 3.60 20.09
CA THR A 322 19.71 2.95 19.23
C THR A 322 20.03 3.71 17.93
N MET A 323 19.12 4.51 17.39
CA MET A 323 19.25 5.12 16.07
C MET A 323 19.55 6.62 16.14
N LYS A 324 20.22 7.13 15.10
CA LYS A 324 20.29 8.59 14.84
C LYS A 324 18.88 9.11 14.48
N PRO A 325 18.57 10.38 14.77
CA PRO A 325 17.34 11.02 14.26
C PRO A 325 17.39 11.14 12.72
N PRO A 326 16.25 11.10 12.01
CA PRO A 326 16.23 11.08 10.53
C PRO A 326 16.91 12.26 9.83
N GLY A 327 17.02 13.43 10.48
CA GLY A 327 17.77 14.58 9.97
C GLY A 327 19.29 14.40 9.92
N GLN A 328 19.83 13.40 10.62
CA GLN A 328 21.26 13.04 10.59
C GLN A 328 21.57 11.84 9.66
N TYR A 329 20.61 11.41 8.83
CA TYR A 329 20.85 10.37 7.84
C TYR A 329 21.58 10.94 6.62
N HIS A 330 22.38 10.09 5.96
CA HIS A 330 23.13 10.43 4.73
C HIS A 330 22.26 10.50 3.47
N PHE A 331 20.94 10.55 3.64
CA PHE A 331 19.90 10.77 2.62
C PHE A 331 18.68 11.39 3.31
N ARG A 332 17.85 12.14 2.57
CA ARG A 332 16.62 12.72 3.13
C ARG A 332 15.56 11.64 3.31
N PHE A 333 15.23 11.31 4.58
CA PHE A 333 14.31 10.21 4.89
C PHE A 333 12.92 10.41 4.27
N ALA A 334 12.32 11.60 4.39
CA ALA A 334 10.95 11.86 3.92
C ALA A 334 10.78 11.67 2.40
N GLU A 335 11.75 12.10 1.60
CA GLU A 335 11.71 12.02 0.13
C GLU A 335 11.81 10.58 -0.42
N CYS A 336 12.46 9.68 0.33
CA CYS A 336 12.73 8.32 -0.13
C CYS A 336 11.44 7.47 -0.29
N LYS A 337 11.48 6.57 -1.28
CA LYS A 337 10.38 5.65 -1.66
C LYS A 337 10.76 4.18 -1.55
N ARG A 338 12.06 3.85 -1.53
CA ARG A 338 12.59 2.55 -1.13
C ARG A 338 13.65 2.73 -0.06
N TYR A 339 13.73 1.79 0.87
CA TYR A 339 14.85 1.64 1.79
C TYR A 339 15.35 0.21 1.78
N TYR A 340 16.65 0.05 1.94
CA TYR A 340 17.30 -1.23 2.12
C TYR A 340 18.02 -1.28 3.46
N LEU A 341 17.76 -2.33 4.23
CA LEU A 341 18.52 -2.71 5.41
C LEU A 341 19.32 -3.96 5.08
N SER A 342 20.62 -3.98 5.41
CA SER A 342 21.50 -5.11 5.11
C SER A 342 22.46 -5.41 6.27
N ARG A 343 22.68 -6.69 6.58
CA ARG A 343 23.60 -7.13 7.64
C ARG A 343 25.04 -6.69 7.34
N VAL A 344 25.80 -6.28 8.36
CA VAL A 344 27.25 -6.11 8.24
C VAL A 344 27.94 -7.47 8.40
N LYS A 345 28.84 -7.83 7.46
CA LYS A 345 29.64 -9.06 7.59
C LYS A 345 30.48 -9.01 8.87
N ASN A 346 30.50 -10.13 9.60
CA ASN A 346 31.31 -10.36 10.80
C ASN A 346 31.10 -9.33 11.94
N LYS A 347 29.95 -8.64 11.98
CA LYS A 347 29.59 -7.73 13.08
C LYS A 347 28.11 -7.94 13.46
N PRO A 348 27.80 -8.76 14.49
CA PRO A 348 26.43 -8.92 14.98
C PRO A 348 25.85 -7.58 15.47
N GLY A 349 24.53 -7.48 15.51
CA GLY A 349 23.81 -6.25 15.88
C GLY A 349 24.14 -5.00 15.04
N ARG A 350 24.83 -5.13 13.90
CA ARG A 350 25.12 -4.03 12.98
C ARG A 350 24.52 -4.25 11.60
N PHE A 351 23.91 -3.19 11.09
CA PHE A 351 23.34 -3.12 9.74
C PHE A 351 23.79 -1.84 9.02
N LEU A 352 23.64 -1.82 7.71
CA LEU A 352 23.73 -0.62 6.88
C LEU A 352 22.34 -0.31 6.31
N MET A 353 22.04 0.99 6.21
CA MET A 353 20.82 1.51 5.58
C MET A 353 21.15 2.30 4.32
N ARG A 354 20.33 2.11 3.28
CA ARG A 354 20.32 2.93 2.06
C ARG A 354 18.89 3.38 1.77
N GLY A 355 18.68 4.68 1.55
CA GLY A 355 17.44 5.23 0.99
C GLY A 355 17.56 5.51 -0.50
N GLU A 356 16.47 5.32 -1.25
CA GLU A 356 16.35 5.65 -2.67
C GLU A 356 15.09 6.51 -2.91
N VAL A 357 15.25 7.63 -3.61
CA VAL A 357 14.15 8.56 -3.96
C VAL A 357 13.24 8.00 -5.06
N ASN A 358 13.73 7.07 -5.88
CA ASN A 358 13.00 6.50 -7.01
C ASN A 358 12.89 4.97 -6.92
N TYR A 359 11.84 4.41 -7.53
CA TYR A 359 11.61 2.96 -7.50
C TYR A 359 12.63 2.14 -8.29
N LYS A 360 13.27 2.73 -9.30
CA LYS A 360 14.32 2.12 -10.13
C LYS A 360 15.58 2.98 -10.15
N THR A 361 16.04 3.36 -8.97
CA THR A 361 17.44 3.74 -8.74
C THR A 361 18.01 2.84 -7.66
N ASP A 362 19.32 2.61 -7.78
CA ASP A 362 20.14 1.86 -6.83
C ASP A 362 21.49 2.59 -6.66
N LEU A 363 21.43 3.92 -6.64
CA LEU A 363 22.57 4.86 -6.66
C LEU A 363 22.96 5.35 -5.25
N GLY A 364 22.11 5.15 -4.25
CA GLY A 364 22.36 5.55 -2.87
C GLY A 364 23.52 4.76 -2.25
N VAL A 365 24.21 5.38 -1.31
CA VAL A 365 25.25 4.71 -0.51
C VAL A 365 24.60 4.03 0.70
N ALA A 366 25.07 2.84 1.07
CA ALA A 366 24.68 2.18 2.33
C ALA A 366 25.63 2.61 3.47
N LYS A 367 25.11 3.21 4.55
CA LYS A 367 25.89 3.59 5.74
C LYS A 367 25.11 3.25 7.03
N SER A 368 25.79 3.24 8.18
CA SER A 368 25.14 2.97 9.47
C SER A 368 24.37 4.20 10.00
N ILE A 369 23.09 4.00 10.30
CA ILE A 369 22.24 4.97 11.01
C ILE A 369 22.16 4.74 12.52
N ILE A 370 22.83 3.71 13.05
CA ILE A 370 23.02 3.49 14.50
C ILE A 370 23.76 4.70 15.11
N LYS A 371 23.55 5.05 16.39
CA LYS A 371 24.33 6.13 17.05
C LYS A 371 25.84 5.79 17.18
N ARG A 372 26.64 6.64 17.83
CA ARG A 372 28.12 6.48 17.92
C ARG A 372 28.54 5.64 19.12
N ASP A 373 27.84 5.87 20.23
CA ASP A 373 27.82 5.19 21.52
C ASP A 373 27.31 3.75 21.42
N VAL A 374 26.33 3.49 20.54
CA VAL A 374 25.70 2.17 20.38
C VAL A 374 26.63 1.21 19.64
N SER A 375 27.24 0.28 20.39
CA SER A 375 28.11 -0.80 19.88
C SER A 375 27.41 -1.70 18.87
N SER A 376 26.15 -2.04 19.15
CA SER A 376 25.39 -3.12 18.53
C SER A 376 23.95 -3.03 19.02
N ILE A 377 22.96 -3.23 18.14
CA ILE A 377 21.54 -3.10 18.50
C ILE A 377 20.95 -4.40 19.06
N SER A 378 21.69 -5.51 19.06
CA SER A 378 21.28 -6.77 19.71
C SER A 378 21.50 -6.75 21.22
N ASP A 379 22.25 -5.77 21.71
CA ASP A 379 22.69 -5.64 23.10
C ASP A 379 21.64 -4.87 23.93
N TYR A 380 20.60 -4.35 23.27
CA TYR A 380 19.47 -3.61 23.83
C TYR A 380 18.23 -4.50 23.81
N ASP A 381 17.62 -4.71 24.99
CA ASP A 381 16.30 -5.34 25.07
C ASP A 381 15.19 -4.36 24.66
N VAL A 382 14.09 -4.91 24.13
CA VAL A 382 12.92 -4.16 23.68
C VAL A 382 11.77 -4.47 24.63
N ARG A 383 11.64 -3.63 25.66
CA ARG A 383 10.62 -3.71 26.72
C ARG A 383 9.22 -3.90 26.16
N ASP A 384 8.44 -4.76 26.79
CA ASP A 384 7.01 -4.90 26.53
C ASP A 384 6.22 -3.73 27.13
N ILE A 385 5.16 -3.31 26.44
CA ILE A 385 4.20 -2.31 26.90
C ILE A 385 3.04 -3.05 27.58
N PRO A 386 2.80 -2.84 28.88
CA PRO A 386 1.66 -3.44 29.56
C PRO A 386 0.34 -3.02 28.90
N PRO A 387 -0.61 -3.94 28.70
CA PRO A 387 -1.94 -3.60 28.22
C PRO A 387 -2.70 -2.75 29.24
N PHE A 388 -3.75 -2.07 28.78
CA PHE A 388 -4.65 -1.26 29.61
C PHE A 388 -4.03 0.00 30.24
N GLN A 389 -2.88 0.46 29.73
CA GLN A 389 -2.26 1.74 30.11
C GLN A 389 -2.79 2.95 29.28
N VAL A 390 -3.97 2.83 28.67
CA VAL A 390 -4.57 3.89 27.85
C VAL A 390 -5.66 4.61 28.64
N ASN A 391 -5.28 5.72 29.27
CA ASN A 391 -6.24 6.63 29.90
C ASN A 391 -7.13 7.25 28.82
N MET A 392 -8.42 6.91 28.79
CA MET A 392 -9.37 7.51 27.85
C MET A 392 -9.89 8.84 28.41
N SER A 393 -10.07 9.84 27.54
CA SER A 393 -10.49 11.17 27.99
C SER A 393 -11.88 11.14 28.63
N THR A 394 -12.06 11.86 29.75
CA THR A 394 -13.31 11.87 30.53
C THR A 394 -14.52 12.26 29.68
N LEU A 395 -14.33 13.16 28.71
CA LEU A 395 -15.35 13.55 27.73
C LEU A 395 -15.80 12.35 26.88
N LYS A 396 -14.87 11.50 26.42
CA LYS A 396 -15.16 10.30 25.63
C LYS A 396 -15.90 9.24 26.45
N ILE A 397 -15.50 9.03 27.69
CA ILE A 397 -16.17 8.15 28.67
C ILE A 397 -17.63 8.61 28.86
N THR A 398 -17.82 9.92 29.08
CA THR A 398 -19.14 10.55 29.26
C THR A 398 -20.02 10.46 28.01
N ASP A 399 -19.44 10.66 26.81
CA ASP A 399 -20.15 10.59 25.54
C ASP A 399 -20.60 9.16 25.19
N VAL A 400 -19.77 8.15 25.53
CA VAL A 400 -20.13 6.72 25.43
C VAL A 400 -21.24 6.36 26.42
N GLU A 401 -21.15 6.79 27.68
CA GLU A 401 -22.20 6.52 28.69
C GLU A 401 -23.55 7.13 28.29
N LYS A 402 -23.57 8.38 27.81
CA LYS A 402 -24.77 9.03 27.26
C LYS A 402 -25.35 8.24 26.08
N LEU A 403 -24.50 7.78 25.17
CA LEU A 403 -24.91 6.98 24.01
C LEU A 403 -25.55 5.65 24.43
N LEU A 404 -24.95 4.95 25.40
CA LEU A 404 -25.47 3.70 25.94
C LEU A 404 -26.80 3.90 26.67
N THR A 405 -26.87 4.92 27.53
CA THR A 405 -28.09 5.30 28.26
C THR A 405 -29.24 5.65 27.31
N LYS A 406 -28.93 6.35 26.21
CA LYS A 406 -29.92 6.71 25.18
C LYS A 406 -30.48 5.50 24.42
N HIS A 407 -29.64 4.51 24.09
CA HIS A 407 -30.04 3.37 23.24
C HIS A 407 -30.51 2.14 24.00
N PHE A 408 -30.12 1.98 25.27
CA PHE A 408 -30.41 0.80 26.08
C PHE A 408 -31.12 1.12 27.41
N GLY A 409 -31.43 2.40 27.66
CA GLY A 409 -32.10 2.89 28.87
C GLY A 409 -31.15 3.05 30.07
N GLY A 410 -31.67 3.59 31.18
CA GLY A 410 -30.87 3.82 32.40
C GLY A 410 -30.26 2.55 33.00
N ASN A 411 -30.91 1.39 32.83
CA ASN A 411 -30.47 0.11 33.38
C ASN A 411 -29.51 -0.65 32.43
N TRP A 412 -28.88 0.03 31.46
CA TRP A 412 -28.02 -0.62 30.46
C TRP A 412 -26.85 -1.40 31.06
N GLN A 413 -26.37 -0.98 32.24
CA GLN A 413 -25.30 -1.64 33.00
C GLN A 413 -25.68 -3.05 33.50
N SER A 414 -26.98 -3.40 33.48
CA SER A 414 -27.49 -4.74 33.79
C SER A 414 -27.56 -5.67 32.57
N ASN A 415 -27.28 -5.18 31.36
CA ASN A 415 -27.27 -6.00 30.14
C ASN A 415 -25.90 -6.66 29.94
N GLU A 416 -25.86 -7.99 29.99
CA GLU A 416 -24.64 -8.80 29.79
C GLU A 416 -23.94 -8.52 28.45
N GLN A 417 -24.68 -8.16 27.40
CA GLN A 417 -24.12 -7.80 26.09
C GLN A 417 -23.29 -6.50 26.13
N LEU A 418 -23.49 -5.66 27.16
CA LEU A 418 -22.78 -4.41 27.38
C LEU A 418 -21.66 -4.52 28.42
N SER A 419 -21.41 -5.71 28.98
CA SER A 419 -20.32 -6.00 29.92
C SER A 419 -18.97 -5.39 29.52
N PHE A 420 -18.55 -5.53 28.25
CA PHE A 420 -17.33 -4.91 27.75
C PHE A 420 -17.28 -3.37 27.96
N ASN A 421 -18.40 -2.69 27.71
CA ASN A 421 -18.48 -1.23 27.86
C ASN A 421 -18.56 -0.85 29.35
N LYS A 422 -19.29 -1.62 30.16
CA LYS A 422 -19.37 -1.45 31.62
C LYS A 422 -17.98 -1.52 32.26
N ASN A 423 -17.25 -2.61 32.02
CA ASN A 423 -15.91 -2.83 32.56
C ASN A 423 -14.94 -1.68 32.20
N ILE A 424 -15.12 -1.06 31.02
CA ILE A 424 -14.33 0.09 30.58
C ILE A 424 -14.63 1.36 31.40
N LEU A 425 -15.90 1.69 31.65
CA LEU A 425 -16.24 2.87 32.45
C LEU A 425 -15.77 2.70 33.90
N GLU A 426 -15.96 1.50 34.46
CA GLU A 426 -15.49 1.15 35.81
C GLU A 426 -13.97 1.30 35.92
N THR A 427 -13.19 0.67 35.02
CA THR A 427 -11.72 0.72 35.05
C THR A 427 -11.13 2.14 34.92
N ASN A 428 -11.82 3.05 34.21
CA ASN A 428 -11.33 4.43 34.06
C ASN A 428 -11.77 5.36 35.22
N SER A 429 -12.68 4.92 36.08
CA SER A 429 -13.15 5.73 37.22
C SER A 429 -12.09 5.83 38.34
N ASP A 430 -11.28 4.78 38.52
CA ASP A 430 -10.26 4.70 39.58
C ASP A 430 -8.88 5.30 39.17
N GLY A 431 -8.68 5.63 37.88
CA GLY A 431 -7.38 5.91 37.28
C GLY A 431 -7.00 7.39 37.08
N GLY A 432 -7.54 8.30 37.89
CA GLY A 432 -7.59 9.75 37.61
C GLY A 432 -6.27 10.55 37.62
N VAL A 433 -5.44 10.42 36.57
CA VAL A 433 -4.44 11.45 36.19
C VAL A 433 -4.51 11.70 34.68
N ASN A 434 -4.74 12.96 34.28
CA ASN A 434 -4.80 13.36 32.87
C ASN A 434 -3.41 13.52 32.24
N VAL A 435 -3.26 13.00 31.03
CA VAL A 435 -2.32 13.50 30.03
C VAL A 435 -3.13 13.76 28.76
N GLU A 436 -3.19 15.01 28.31
CA GLU A 436 -3.87 15.35 27.07
C GLU A 436 -3.09 14.79 25.88
N GLN A 437 -3.58 13.69 25.30
CA GLN A 437 -3.22 13.36 23.92
C GLN A 437 -4.06 14.24 23.00
N SER A 438 -3.40 15.01 22.15
CA SER A 438 -4.06 15.79 21.11
C SER A 438 -4.64 14.87 20.05
N ASP A 439 -5.91 14.48 20.24
CA ASP A 439 -6.79 13.90 19.22
C ASP A 439 -7.06 14.95 18.11
N GLU A 440 -6.02 15.32 17.36
CA GLU A 440 -6.21 15.98 16.07
C GLU A 440 -6.94 14.99 15.14
N PRO A 441 -8.13 15.33 14.62
CA PRO A 441 -8.67 14.60 13.49
C PRO A 441 -7.66 14.72 12.33
N CYS A 442 -7.64 13.73 11.43
CA CYS A 442 -6.66 13.70 10.35
C CYS A 442 -7.03 14.70 9.24
N GLU A 443 -6.84 15.99 9.53
CA GLU A 443 -6.88 17.06 8.56
C GLU A 443 -5.70 16.93 7.58
N HIS A 444 -5.89 17.44 6.37
CA HIS A 444 -4.80 17.52 5.43
C HIS A 444 -3.79 18.56 5.92
N LEU A 445 -2.57 18.12 6.24
CA LEU A 445 -1.42 19.01 6.26
C LEU A 445 -1.29 19.66 4.87
N GLU A 446 -1.77 20.90 4.76
CA GLU A 446 -1.52 21.73 3.60
C GLU A 446 0.00 22.02 3.53
N GLU A 447 0.60 21.81 2.36
CA GLU A 447 1.98 22.21 2.13
C GLU A 447 2.01 23.75 2.18
N ALA A 448 2.51 24.32 3.28
CA ALA A 448 2.51 25.76 3.53
C ALA A 448 3.06 26.52 2.30
N PRO A 449 2.36 27.56 1.82
CA PRO A 449 2.81 28.31 0.65
C PRO A 449 4.17 28.94 0.95
N ALA A 450 5.05 28.96 -0.06
CA ALA A 450 6.26 29.76 0.02
C ALA A 450 5.86 31.24 0.02
N GLU A 451 6.08 31.94 1.13
CA GLU A 451 5.77 33.36 1.23
C GLU A 451 6.68 34.18 0.29
N ASP A 452 6.05 34.89 -0.65
CA ASP A 452 6.73 35.91 -1.44
C ASP A 452 7.21 37.03 -0.51
N ARG A 453 8.53 37.22 -0.42
CA ARG A 453 9.10 38.39 0.26
C ARG A 453 8.76 39.65 -0.49
N GLN A 454 7.72 40.35 -0.04
CA GLN A 454 7.49 41.73 -0.43
C GLN A 454 8.67 42.60 0.01
N VAL A 455 9.08 43.52 -0.87
CA VAL A 455 10.14 44.48 -0.59
C VAL A 455 9.54 45.65 0.19
N THR A 456 10.11 45.93 1.36
CA THR A 456 9.90 47.20 2.07
C THR A 456 11.21 47.99 2.06
N GLU A 457 11.12 49.27 1.71
CA GLU A 457 12.27 50.18 1.72
C GLU A 457 12.55 50.62 3.17
N GLY A 458 13.80 50.54 3.61
CA GLY A 458 14.20 50.80 4.99
C GLY A 458 15.68 51.16 5.07
N GLN A 459 15.95 52.40 5.50
CA GLN A 459 17.22 53.12 5.38
C GLN A 459 18.47 52.39 5.93
N ALA A 460 19.61 52.75 5.34
CA ALA A 460 20.94 52.22 5.62
C ALA A 460 21.44 52.46 7.05
N GLU A 461 22.31 51.56 7.51
CA GLU A 461 23.63 51.95 8.01
C GLU A 461 24.68 50.88 7.63
N GLY A 462 25.95 51.27 7.57
CA GLY A 462 26.98 50.52 6.82
C GLY A 462 27.84 49.57 7.64
N THR A 463 28.31 48.48 7.03
CA THR A 463 29.56 47.81 7.43
C THR A 463 30.21 47.14 6.23
N GLU A 464 31.54 47.24 6.13
CA GLU A 464 32.31 46.94 4.94
C GLU A 464 32.77 45.46 4.91
N LEU A 465 32.41 44.71 3.86
CA LEU A 465 32.97 43.39 3.57
C LEU A 465 33.44 43.29 2.12
N LYS A 466 34.60 42.65 1.94
CA LYS A 466 35.42 42.77 0.73
C LYS A 466 34.89 41.91 -0.41
N TYR A 467 34.96 42.46 -1.62
CA TYR A 467 34.72 41.73 -2.86
C TYR A 467 35.82 40.70 -3.11
N ASP A 468 35.42 39.43 -3.28
CA ASP A 468 36.21 38.43 -4.00
C ASP A 468 35.52 38.08 -5.33
N ARG A 469 36.32 37.68 -6.32
CA ARG A 469 35.93 37.82 -7.74
C ARG A 469 35.25 36.58 -8.30
N PHE A 470 34.17 36.77 -9.05
CA PHE A 470 33.58 35.72 -9.90
C PHE A 470 34.57 35.30 -11.01
N PRO A 471 34.83 34.00 -11.21
CA PRO A 471 35.41 33.50 -12.47
C PRO A 471 34.36 33.53 -13.61
N PRO A 472 34.78 33.69 -14.87
CA PRO A 472 33.87 33.89 -16.01
C PRO A 472 33.24 32.59 -16.54
N ARG A 473 32.20 32.74 -17.39
CA ARG A 473 31.52 31.64 -18.09
C ARG A 473 32.38 31.03 -19.20
N SER A 474 32.56 29.71 -19.15
CA SER A 474 32.88 28.85 -20.29
C SER A 474 32.42 27.41 -19.99
N GLU A 475 32.30 26.56 -21.02
CA GLU A 475 32.00 25.11 -20.93
C GLU A 475 30.56 24.66 -20.59
N GLU A 476 29.54 25.26 -21.23
CA GLU A 476 28.25 24.58 -21.48
C GLU A 476 28.02 24.41 -23.00
N ASN A 477 28.58 23.36 -23.65
CA ASN A 477 28.24 23.09 -25.06
C ASN A 477 28.43 21.65 -25.63
N ASP A 478 28.72 20.61 -24.84
CA ASP A 478 29.13 19.30 -25.40
C ASP A 478 28.18 18.10 -25.15
N TYR A 479 26.97 18.31 -24.63
CA TYR A 479 26.03 17.21 -24.33
C TYR A 479 24.92 16.97 -25.38
N TYR A 480 24.85 17.76 -26.47
CA TYR A 480 23.72 17.72 -27.42
C TYR A 480 24.01 17.09 -28.79
N ARG A 481 25.16 16.42 -28.99
CA ARG A 481 25.56 15.85 -30.31
C ARG A 481 25.47 14.32 -30.47
N SER A 482 25.21 13.53 -29.42
CA SER A 482 25.24 12.05 -29.51
C SER A 482 23.92 11.36 -29.93
N CYS A 483 22.81 12.10 -30.06
CA CYS A 483 21.46 11.54 -30.28
C CYS A 483 20.88 11.77 -31.70
N ARG A 484 21.72 11.90 -32.73
CA ARG A 484 21.29 11.90 -34.14
C ARG A 484 22.23 11.03 -34.99
N GLY A 485 21.85 9.76 -35.19
CA GLY A 485 22.56 8.84 -36.07
C GLY A 485 22.25 7.38 -35.78
N LEU A 486 21.05 6.90 -36.16
CA LEU A 486 20.72 5.47 -36.30
C LEU A 486 19.33 5.23 -36.96
N THR A 487 19.03 5.92 -38.06
CA THR A 487 17.80 5.69 -38.86
C THR A 487 18.01 5.99 -40.35
N GLU A 488 18.68 5.10 -41.10
CA GLU A 488 18.54 5.02 -42.56
C GLU A 488 19.14 3.71 -43.12
N GLY A 489 18.47 3.09 -44.09
CA GLY A 489 18.90 1.85 -44.76
C GLY A 489 18.77 0.56 -43.93
N LEU A 490 18.45 -0.62 -44.50
CA LEU A 490 17.93 -0.95 -45.84
C LEU A 490 16.98 -2.16 -45.71
N ALA A 491 16.16 -2.41 -46.75
CA ALA A 491 15.33 -3.61 -46.85
C ALA A 491 15.43 -4.18 -48.28
N GLY A 492 15.48 -5.51 -48.42
CA GLY A 492 15.44 -6.19 -49.71
C GLY A 492 16.15 -7.55 -49.71
N SER A 493 15.61 -8.51 -50.49
CA SER A 493 16.11 -9.89 -50.76
C SER A 493 16.29 -10.82 -49.53
N SER A 494 15.79 -12.07 -49.44
CA SER A 494 15.63 -13.21 -50.37
C SER A 494 16.98 -13.79 -50.83
N GLU A 495 17.36 -15.04 -50.54
CA GLU A 495 16.63 -16.27 -50.91
C GLU A 495 17.10 -17.57 -50.17
N GLN A 496 16.26 -18.62 -50.30
CA GLN A 496 16.59 -20.06 -50.38
C GLN A 496 17.18 -20.85 -49.18
N VAL A 497 17.22 -22.18 -49.36
CA VAL A 497 17.28 -23.24 -48.33
C VAL A 497 18.18 -24.41 -48.76
N THR A 498 19.16 -24.76 -47.92
CA THR A 498 19.83 -26.09 -47.75
C THR A 498 20.45 -26.06 -46.35
N ASP A 499 20.20 -27.00 -45.42
CA ASP A 499 20.61 -28.42 -45.38
C ASP A 499 22.13 -28.65 -45.29
N GLY A 500 22.56 -29.68 -44.54
CA GLY A 500 23.95 -30.20 -44.53
C GLY A 500 24.74 -30.18 -43.22
N SER A 501 24.74 -31.32 -42.51
CA SER A 501 25.92 -31.96 -41.84
C SER A 501 26.74 -31.28 -40.71
N GLN A 502 27.14 -32.11 -39.72
CA GLN A 502 28.32 -31.87 -38.85
C GLN A 502 29.64 -32.15 -39.61
N PRO A 503 30.81 -31.75 -39.07
CA PRO A 503 31.59 -32.75 -38.31
C PRO A 503 32.32 -32.21 -37.06
N THR A 504 32.79 -33.13 -36.22
CA THR A 504 33.82 -32.86 -35.17
C THR A 504 35.23 -33.15 -35.71
N PRO A 505 36.29 -32.68 -35.04
CA PRO A 505 37.31 -33.68 -34.64
C PRO A 505 38.06 -33.42 -33.30
N ARG A 506 38.17 -34.52 -32.54
CA ARG A 506 39.34 -35.03 -31.78
C ARG A 506 40.14 -34.16 -30.78
N ALA A 507 40.37 -34.78 -29.61
CA ALA A 507 41.20 -34.29 -28.50
C ALA A 507 42.68 -34.71 -28.55
N ARG A 508 43.49 -34.01 -27.74
CA ARG A 508 44.71 -34.46 -27.02
C ARG A 508 44.74 -33.68 -25.68
N GLY A 509 45.39 -34.10 -24.59
CA GLY A 509 46.10 -35.36 -24.32
C GLY A 509 47.02 -35.23 -23.09
N GLU A 510 46.54 -35.72 -21.94
CA GLU A 510 47.24 -36.17 -20.71
C GLU A 510 48.63 -35.60 -20.29
N ARG A 511 48.74 -35.22 -19.00
CA ARG A 511 49.48 -36.06 -18.03
C ARG A 511 49.21 -35.78 -16.54
N VAL A 512 49.48 -36.80 -15.73
CA VAL A 512 49.48 -36.83 -14.25
C VAL A 512 50.74 -37.59 -13.80
N PRO A 513 51.34 -37.24 -12.64
CA PRO A 513 51.59 -38.27 -11.61
C PRO A 513 51.23 -37.78 -10.18
N SER A 514 50.78 -38.57 -9.18
CA SER A 514 50.67 -40.03 -8.92
C SER A 514 51.75 -40.69 -8.03
N SER A 515 51.63 -40.52 -6.70
CA SER A 515 51.91 -41.56 -5.68
C SER A 515 51.33 -41.11 -4.31
N ARG A 516 50.52 -41.85 -3.53
CA ARG A 516 50.63 -43.21 -2.92
C ARG A 516 51.66 -43.28 -1.76
N ALA A 517 51.41 -43.93 -0.61
CA ALA A 517 50.31 -44.84 -0.20
C ALA A 517 50.14 -44.99 1.35
N ARG A 518 49.00 -45.57 1.79
CA ARG A 518 48.80 -46.50 2.97
C ARG A 518 49.21 -46.04 4.40
N SER A 519 48.71 -46.57 5.54
CA SER A 519 47.48 -47.30 6.02
C SER A 519 47.64 -47.50 7.57
N GLN A 520 46.84 -48.21 8.41
CA GLN A 520 45.68 -49.12 8.30
C GLN A 520 45.01 -49.32 9.70
N ASN A 521 43.69 -49.63 9.77
CA ASN A 521 42.95 -50.18 10.95
C ASN A 521 42.85 -49.28 12.21
N THR A 522 41.95 -49.46 13.20
CA THR A 522 41.25 -50.67 13.72
C THR A 522 39.81 -50.39 14.24
N THR A 523 39.03 -51.46 14.43
CA THR A 523 37.59 -51.55 14.81
C THR A 523 37.28 -51.39 16.30
N GLN A 524 36.05 -50.95 16.65
CA GLN A 524 35.18 -51.64 17.62
C GLN A 524 33.70 -51.19 17.55
N ASP A 525 32.78 -52.10 17.87
CA ASP A 525 31.31 -51.91 17.93
C ASP A 525 30.81 -51.59 19.35
N ILE A 526 29.56 -51.10 19.48
CA ILE A 526 28.50 -51.74 20.30
C ILE A 526 27.09 -51.12 20.08
N ARG A 527 26.11 -52.03 19.92
CA ARG A 527 24.63 -52.01 20.12
C ARG A 527 24.03 -50.80 20.90
N GLY A 528 22.79 -50.34 20.73
CA GLY A 528 21.57 -50.76 19.98
C GLY A 528 20.52 -49.61 20.09
N VAL A 529 19.21 -49.69 19.83
CA VAL A 529 18.21 -50.78 19.62
C VAL A 529 17.13 -50.25 18.65
N CYS A 530 16.39 -51.12 17.95
CA CYS A 530 15.25 -50.76 17.07
C CYS A 530 13.89 -51.12 17.70
N SER A 531 12.85 -50.36 17.35
CA SER A 531 11.44 -50.74 17.49
C SER A 531 10.63 -50.27 16.27
N HIS A 532 9.80 -51.15 15.70
CA HIS A 532 8.58 -50.78 14.96
C HIS A 532 7.45 -50.50 16.01
N ASP A 533 6.20 -50.12 15.75
CA ASP A 533 5.22 -50.32 14.66
C ASP A 533 4.49 -48.98 14.35
N ALA A 534 3.65 -48.74 13.32
CA ALA A 534 2.46 -49.44 12.82
C ALA A 534 1.38 -49.67 13.91
N GLU A 535 0.06 -49.52 13.70
CA GLU A 535 -0.74 -49.16 12.53
C GLU A 535 -2.16 -48.67 12.98
N HIS A 536 -2.92 -47.95 12.13
CA HIS A 536 -4.38 -47.71 12.28
C HIS A 536 -4.87 -47.05 13.62
N GLY A 537 -6.14 -46.66 13.84
CA GLY A 537 -7.26 -46.44 12.93
C GLY A 537 -8.63 -46.32 13.68
N THR A 538 -9.43 -45.31 13.32
CA THR A 538 -10.88 -45.12 13.64
C THR A 538 -11.40 -44.91 15.08
N LYS A 539 -12.07 -43.74 15.22
CA LYS A 539 -13.41 -43.49 15.83
C LYS A 539 -13.66 -43.64 17.35
N ARG A 540 -14.22 -42.53 17.87
CA ARG A 540 -15.21 -42.40 18.98
C ARG A 540 -14.71 -42.66 20.41
N ASP A 541 -15.35 -42.07 21.42
CA ASP A 541 -16.48 -41.11 21.39
C ASP A 541 -16.04 -39.64 21.58
#